data_AF-A0A1I0TKI4-F1
#
_entry.id   AF-A0A1I0TKI4-F1
#
_cell.length_a   1.000
_cell.length_b   1.000
_cell.length_c   1.000
_cell.angle_alpha   90.00
_cell.angle_beta   90.00
_cell.angle_gamma   90.00
#
_symmetry.space_group_name_H-M   'P 1'
#
loop_
_entity.id
_entity.type
_entity.pdbx_description
1 polymer ?
#
loop_
_entity_poly.entity_id
_entity_poly.type
_entity_poly.pdbx_seq_one_letter_code
_entity_poly.pdbx_strand_id
1 'polypeptide(L)' 'MKTLKLTETELVSIKVALYSHIQQMRKDIEQAKREGKDTSFQEQALQDAQQAFEALSFAQ' A
#
# COMPACT_ATOMS: atom_id res chain seq x y z
N MET A 1 -0.38 -11.31 21.85
CA MET A 1 0.44 -11.00 20.65
C MET A 1 1.82 -10.56 21.12
N LYS A 2 2.90 -11.16 20.60
CA LYS A 2 4.24 -10.58 20.74
C LYS A 2 4.42 -9.57 19.61
N THR A 3 4.66 -8.30 19.94
CA THR A 3 5.07 -7.28 18.97
C THR A 3 6.54 -7.48 18.63
N LEU A 4 6.84 -7.66 17.34
CA LEU A 4 8.21 -7.66 16.84
C LEU A 4 8.59 -6.23 16.48
N LYS A 5 9.70 -5.73 17.03
CA LYS A 5 10.24 -4.42 16.65
C LYS A 5 11.10 -4.62 15.40
N LEU A 6 10.71 -3.99 14.29
CA LEU A 6 11.48 -4.00 13.06
C LEU A 6 12.75 -3.16 13.25
N THR A 7 13.85 -3.57 12.62
CA THR A 7 15.01 -2.70 12.41
C THR A 7 14.66 -1.58 11.43
N GLU A 8 15.43 -0.49 11.45
CA GLU A 8 15.24 0.62 10.50
C GLU A 8 15.34 0.14 9.04
N THR A 9 16.27 -0.75 8.73
CA THR A 9 16.44 -1.32 7.39
C THR A 9 15.21 -2.11 6.97
N GLU A 10 14.68 -2.99 7.83
CA GLU A 10 13.47 -3.76 7.53
C GLU A 10 12.26 -2.84 7.34
N LEU A 11 12.11 -1.82 8.18
CA LEU A 11 11.05 -0.83 8.05
C LEU A 11 11.12 -0.07 6.72
N VAL A 12 12.32 0.36 6.31
CA VAL A 12 12.54 1.02 5.02
C VAL A 12 12.24 0.08 3.87
N SER A 13 12.69 -1.18 3.92
CA SER A 13 12.39 -2.17 2.88
C SER A 13 10.90 -2.39 2.70
N ILE A 14 10.15 -2.50 3.81
CA ILE A 14 8.68 -2.67 3.76
C ILE A 14 8.02 -1.42 3.19
N LYS A 15 8.44 -0.21 3.59
CA LYS A 15 7.92 1.05 3.02
C LYS A 15 8.13 1.13 1.52
N VAL A 16 9.33 0.80 1.03
CA VAL A 16 9.64 0.83 -0.41
C VAL A 16 8.76 -0.16 -1.19
N ALA A 17 8.64 -1.40 -0.68
CA ALA A 17 7.80 -2.42 -1.30
C ALA A 17 6.33 -1.99 -1.36
N LEU A 18 5.80 -1.46 -0.24
CA LEU A 18 4.43 -0.99 -0.15
C LEU A 18 4.16 0.22 -1.05
N TYR A 19 5.10 1.17 -1.12
CA TYR A 19 5.00 2.31 -2.03
C TYR A 19 4.94 1.87 -3.50
N SER A 20 5.80 0.93 -3.90
CA SER A 20 5.79 0.36 -5.24
C SER A 20 4.45 -0.29 -5.57
N HIS A 21 3.91 -1.07 -4.61
CA HIS A 21 2.61 -1.71 -4.76
C HIS A 21 1.46 -0.69 -4.91
N ILE A 22 1.47 0.39 -4.13
CA ILE A 22 0.51 1.50 -4.26
C ILE A 22 0.55 2.12 -5.66
N GLN A 23 1.74 2.35 -6.22
CA GLN A 23 1.86 2.90 -7.58
C GLN A 23 1.33 1.93 -8.64
N GLN A 24 1.55 0.62 -8.47
CA GLN A 24 1.00 -0.39 -9.37
C GLN A 24 -0.53 -0.42 -9.33
N MET A 25 -1.11 -0.48 -8.12
CA MET A 25 -2.58 -0.48 -7.95
C MET A 25 -3.23 0.75 -8.59
N ARG A 26 -2.63 1.94 -8.47
CA ARG A 26 -3.13 3.15 -9.12
C ARG A 26 -3.23 3.00 -10.64
N LYS A 27 -2.17 2.48 -11.27
CA LYS A 27 -2.14 2.24 -12.72
C LYS A 27 -3.22 1.24 -13.13
N ASP A 28 -3.34 0.14 -12.39
CA ASP A 28 -4.30 -0.92 -12.68
C ASP A 28 -5.76 -0.43 -12.55
N ILE A 29 -6.04 0.38 -11.52
CA ILE A 29 -7.36 1.02 -11.33
C ILE A 29 -7.65 2.00 -12.47
N GLU A 30 -6.70 2.86 -12.84
CA GLU A 30 -6.89 3.79 -13.95
C GLU A 30 -7.19 3.07 -15.26
N GLN A 31 -6.47 1.98 -15.54
CA GLN A 31 -6.72 1.14 -16.71
C GLN A 31 -8.11 0.50 -16.64
N ALA A 32 -8.46 -0.12 -15.52
CA ALA A 32 -9.76 -0.78 -15.35
C ALA A 32 -10.93 0.19 -15.48
N LYS A 33 -10.79 1.42 -14.97
CA LYS A 33 -11.78 2.51 -15.16
C LYS A 33 -11.96 2.87 -16.63
N ARG A 34 -10.87 2.97 -17.41
CA ARG A 34 -10.95 3.22 -18.86
C ARG A 34 -11.65 2.09 -19.61
N GLU A 35 -11.51 0.87 -19.12
CA GLU A 35 -12.19 -0.32 -19.66
C GLU A 35 -13.65 -0.45 -19.18
N GLY A 36 -14.15 0.50 -18.37
CA GLY A 36 -15.52 0.47 -17.86
C GLY A 36 -15.76 -0.60 -16.78
N LYS A 37 -14.71 -1.11 -16.15
CA LYS A 37 -14.80 -2.10 -15.07
C LYS A 37 -15.10 -1.43 -13.74
N ASP A 38 -15.81 -2.15 -12.87
CA ASP A 38 -15.92 -1.78 -11.47
C ASP A 38 -14.56 -1.95 -10.78
N THR A 39 -14.14 -0.92 -10.05
CA THR A 39 -12.85 -0.85 -9.35
C THR A 39 -13.00 -0.61 -7.85
N SER A 40 -14.22 -0.61 -7.33
CA SER A 40 -14.51 -0.25 -5.93
C SER A 40 -13.75 -1.11 -4.91
N PHE A 41 -13.56 -2.41 -5.19
CA PHE A 41 -12.72 -3.28 -4.35
C PHE A 41 -11.24 -2.87 -4.37
N GLN A 42 -10.69 -2.59 -5.55
CA GLN A 42 -9.30 -2.18 -5.72
C GLN A 42 -9.03 -0.80 -5.13
N GLU A 43 -10.01 0.11 -5.21
CA GLU A 43 -9.94 1.43 -4.57
C GLU A 43 -9.90 1.31 -3.04
N GLN A 44 -10.70 0.42 -2.45
CA GLN A 44 -10.62 0.14 -1.01
C GLN A 44 -9.24 -0.45 -0.64
N ALA A 45 -8.76 -1.43 -1.39
CA ALA A 45 -7.43 -2.02 -1.14
C ALA A 45 -6.29 -0.98 -1.28
N LEU A 46 -6.42 -0.04 -2.23
CA LEU A 46 -5.49 1.08 -2.39
C LEU A 46 -5.53 2.01 -1.17
N GLN A 47 -6.71 2.29 -0.61
CA GLN A 47 -6.87 3.10 0.59
C GLN A 47 -6.22 2.41 1.81
N ASP A 48 -6.49 1.11 2.00
CA ASP A 48 -5.91 0.32 3.09
C ASP A 48 -4.37 0.30 3.01
N ALA A 49 -3.82 0.14 1.81
CA ALA A 49 -2.37 0.18 1.59
C ALA A 49 -1.76 1.56 1.87
N GLN A 50 -2.45 2.64 1.53
CA GLN A 50 -2.02 4.01 1.85
C GLN A 50 -2.00 4.25 3.36
N GLN A 51 -3.04 3.80 4.07
CA GLN A 51 -3.10 3.86 5.53
C GLN A 51 -1.98 3.04 6.18
N ALA A 52 -1.71 1.85 5.67
CA ALA A 52 -0.60 1.03 6.16
C ALA A 52 0.76 1.72 5.95
N PHE A 53 0.96 2.39 4.81
CA PHE A 53 2.19 3.14 4.52
C PHE A 53 2.37 4.33 5.47
N GLU A 54 1.29 5.05 5.74
CA GLU A 54 1.28 6.13 6.73
C GLU A 54 1.57 5.60 8.13
N ALA A 55 0.93 4.51 8.56
CA ALA A 55 1.17 3.90 9.87
C ALA A 55 2.64 3.46 10.06
N LEU A 56 3.26 2.90 9.02
CA LEU A 56 4.69 2.56 9.04
C LEU A 56 5.58 3.82 9.19
N SER A 57 5.09 4.99 8.79
CA SER A 57 5.82 6.26 8.95
C SER A 57 5.93 6.71 10.41
N PHE A 58 5.04 6.21 11.28
CA PHE A 58 5.05 6.48 12.72
C PHE A 58 5.64 5.33 13.56
N ALA A 59 6.00 4.20 12.95
CA ALA A 59 6.67 3.10 13.63
C ALA A 59 8.14 3.48 13.92
N GLN A 60 8.48 3.77 15.20
CA GLN A 60 9.83 4.04 15.72
C GLN A 60 10.25 3.03 16.79
#